data_AF-G0ULS4-F1
#
_entry.id   AF-G0ULS4-F1
#
_cell.length_a   1.000
_cell.length_b   1.000
_cell.length_c   1.000
_cell.angle_alpha   90.00
_cell.angle_beta   90.00
_cell.angle_gamma   90.00
#
_symmetry.space_group_name_H-M   'P 1'
#
loop_
_entity.id
_entity.type
_entity.pdbx_description
1 polymer ?
#
loop_
_entity_poly.entity_id
_entity_poly.type
_entity_poly.pdbx_seq_one_letter_code
_entity_poly.pdbx_strand_id
1 'polypeptide(L)'
;MTESAYLKCSVGPVLAKAVAETILAQPSNPQEYIALYLLHVLQEEQNAAMAATRQTKVEAMRQAWAKKRALREKRAADIIQRFFRQCLVKLRTRQAEEEELWEQYESAEAEAENFLSEIGTKEVSGEISPEAAALDEEVAALDEARAEFYKAHRFMLYIRKAFLGMLKKELVERREKVRIEQDKVHDMLDGATEELWQRDEDEAAAAATKGALPSSVETVPLARQVPVPQHKKISVSMILFRVLRCWCYFLFDSTPKQVSTPASVAALLKPFKLMQLLRSFNPVASYQRSRPLRIENNPSNNNNENTDEPLADEAPINQPTPRQARRVSRVLRVLMHDGEYIKGVNPADHIDADNPETEEEREALDAAAAAADHAADVMRRVEETAKKHSVILYALLRLLRTASAYRDARDKWVEALVQAQRDVPADVELPGDEANDPNDEEALQNEDGELDDAAVRRLLLQVGVDTDEALAKLWIEADDAERRKWEAIAASRLEGEGELEEDEAREEYNAEGDYN
;
A
#
# COMPACT_ATOMS: atom_id res chain seq x y z
N MET A 1 -30.27 62.03 -61.73
CA MET A 1 -29.11 62.85 -62.12
C MET A 1 -29.39 63.40 -63.51
N THR A 2 -29.29 64.71 -63.71
CA THR A 2 -29.50 65.32 -65.02
C THR A 2 -28.32 64.97 -65.94
N GLU A 3 -28.60 64.57 -67.18
CA GLU A 3 -27.63 64.04 -68.18
C GLU A 3 -26.39 64.94 -68.38
N SER A 4 -26.55 66.25 -68.14
CA SER A 4 -25.48 67.26 -68.20
C SER A 4 -24.36 67.06 -67.17
N ALA A 5 -24.67 66.54 -65.97
CA ALA A 5 -23.66 66.34 -64.92
C ALA A 5 -22.82 65.07 -65.16
N TYR A 6 -23.43 64.02 -65.71
CA TYR A 6 -22.71 62.79 -66.09
C TYR A 6 -21.70 63.09 -67.22
N LEU A 7 -22.13 63.80 -68.26
CA LEU A 7 -21.23 64.16 -69.36
C LEU A 7 -20.06 65.04 -68.90
N LYS A 8 -20.27 65.97 -67.96
CA LYS A 8 -19.21 66.86 -67.47
C LYS A 8 -18.26 66.21 -66.47
N CYS A 9 -18.76 65.37 -65.57
CA CYS A 9 -17.98 64.89 -64.44
C CYS A 9 -17.38 63.50 -64.63
N SER A 10 -17.99 62.61 -65.43
CA SER A 10 -17.47 61.26 -65.67
C SER A 10 -16.96 61.08 -67.10
N VAL A 11 -17.77 61.40 -68.11
CA VAL A 11 -17.41 61.11 -69.51
C VAL A 11 -16.39 62.11 -70.07
N GLY A 12 -16.54 63.40 -69.73
CA GLY A 12 -15.68 64.48 -70.20
C GLY A 12 -14.19 64.29 -69.87
N PRO A 13 -13.82 64.00 -68.62
CA PRO A 13 -12.41 63.75 -68.25
C PRO A 13 -11.81 62.52 -68.96
N VAL A 14 -12.59 61.45 -69.13
CA VAL A 14 -12.14 60.22 -69.80
C VAL A 14 -11.88 60.47 -71.28
N LEU A 15 -12.80 61.17 -71.97
CA LEU A 15 -12.62 61.55 -73.37
C LEU A 15 -11.46 62.52 -73.57
N ALA A 16 -11.30 63.51 -72.69
CA ALA A 16 -10.18 64.46 -72.76
C ALA A 16 -8.83 63.74 -72.62
N LYS A 17 -8.74 62.77 -71.70
CA LYS A 17 -7.54 61.95 -71.51
C LYS A 17 -7.30 61.02 -72.69
N ALA A 18 -8.34 60.39 -73.23
CA ALA A 18 -8.26 59.54 -74.43
C ALA A 18 -7.70 60.32 -75.62
N VAL A 19 -8.23 61.54 -75.87
CA VAL A 19 -7.76 62.44 -76.94
C VAL A 19 -6.30 62.83 -76.72
N ALA A 20 -5.93 63.23 -75.49
CA ALA A 20 -4.56 63.58 -75.15
C ALA A 20 -3.58 62.42 -75.37
N GLU A 21 -3.93 61.19 -74.98
CA GLU A 21 -3.11 60.01 -75.20
C GLU A 21 -2.98 59.65 -76.69
N THR A 22 -4.03 59.80 -77.50
CA THR A 22 -3.91 59.64 -78.96
C THR A 22 -2.97 60.65 -79.60
N ILE A 23 -2.99 61.90 -79.15
CA ILE A 23 -2.10 62.94 -79.68
C ILE A 23 -0.64 62.59 -79.40
N LEU A 24 -0.37 62.00 -78.22
CA LEU A 24 0.97 61.57 -77.83
C LEU A 24 1.41 60.29 -78.57
N ALA A 25 0.51 59.31 -78.74
CA ALA A 25 0.84 58.02 -79.33
C ALA A 25 0.93 58.04 -80.88
N GLN A 26 0.31 59.03 -81.53
CA GLN A 26 0.24 59.18 -83.01
C GLN A 26 -0.07 57.88 -83.78
N PRO A 27 -1.13 57.14 -83.41
CA PRO A 27 -1.49 55.91 -84.09
C PRO A 27 -1.92 56.17 -85.55
N SER A 28 -1.68 55.19 -86.43
CA SER A 28 -2.10 55.24 -87.84
C SER A 28 -3.62 55.37 -88.00
N ASN A 29 -4.40 54.89 -87.03
CA ASN A 29 -5.85 55.07 -86.95
C ASN A 29 -6.26 55.64 -85.58
N PRO A 30 -6.38 56.98 -85.44
CA PRO A 30 -6.70 57.62 -84.17
C PRO A 30 -8.11 57.30 -83.68
N GLN A 31 -9.06 57.05 -84.58
CA GLN A 31 -10.43 56.71 -84.19
C GLN A 31 -10.50 55.34 -83.50
N GLU A 32 -9.77 54.36 -84.04
CA GLU A 32 -9.68 53.01 -83.47
C GLU A 32 -8.92 52.98 -82.15
N TYR A 33 -7.85 53.78 -82.02
CA TYR A 33 -7.12 53.89 -80.76
C TYR A 33 -7.96 54.52 -79.66
N ILE A 34 -8.71 55.61 -79.94
CA ILE A 34 -9.63 56.21 -78.96
C ILE A 34 -10.70 55.19 -78.56
N ALA A 35 -11.27 54.44 -79.51
CA ALA A 35 -12.27 53.41 -79.21
C ALA A 35 -11.71 52.28 -78.33
N LEU A 36 -10.50 51.80 -78.60
CA LEU A 36 -9.81 50.80 -77.78
C LEU A 36 -9.45 51.32 -76.38
N TYR A 37 -9.03 52.59 -76.27
CA TYR A 37 -8.77 53.22 -74.98
C TYR A 37 -10.03 53.33 -74.13
N LEU A 38 -11.14 53.79 -74.71
CA LEU A 38 -12.42 53.87 -74.01
C LEU A 38 -12.92 52.47 -73.60
N LEU A 39 -12.72 51.45 -74.45
CA LEU A 39 -13.00 50.07 -74.11
C LEU A 39 -12.14 49.59 -72.92
N HIS A 40 -10.84 49.92 -72.92
CA HIS A 40 -9.93 49.59 -71.83
C HIS A 40 -10.34 50.24 -70.51
N VAL A 41 -10.66 51.55 -70.52
CA VAL A 41 -11.14 52.26 -69.33
C VAL A 41 -12.45 51.66 -68.80
N LEU A 42 -13.41 51.33 -69.69
CA LEU A 42 -14.63 50.63 -69.30
C LEU A 42 -14.34 49.25 -68.69
N GLN A 43 -13.35 48.53 -69.23
CA GLN A 43 -12.93 47.23 -68.71
C GLN A 43 -12.23 47.37 -67.35
N GLU A 44 -11.42 48.41 -67.13
CA GLU A 44 -10.81 48.72 -65.83
C GLU A 44 -11.84 49.09 -64.77
N GLU A 45 -12.82 49.93 -65.10
CA GLU A 45 -13.93 50.26 -64.20
C GLU A 45 -14.76 49.02 -63.85
N GLN A 46 -15.05 48.17 -64.85
CA GLN A 46 -15.75 46.90 -64.62
C GLN A 46 -14.91 45.96 -63.75
N ASN A 47 -13.59 45.87 -63.98
CA ASN A 47 -12.69 45.07 -63.17
C ASN A 47 -12.57 45.62 -61.73
N ALA A 48 -12.52 46.93 -61.55
CA ALA A 48 -12.49 47.59 -60.24
C ALA A 48 -13.80 47.35 -59.47
N ALA A 49 -14.94 47.46 -60.14
CA ALA A 49 -16.24 47.12 -59.56
C ALA A 49 -16.33 45.63 -59.18
N MET A 50 -15.85 44.72 -60.05
CA MET A 50 -15.76 43.30 -59.74
C MET A 50 -14.80 43.01 -58.59
N ALA A 51 -13.66 43.70 -58.51
CA ALA A 51 -12.71 43.57 -57.40
C ALA A 51 -13.32 44.05 -56.08
N ALA A 52 -14.00 45.19 -56.08
CA ALA A 52 -14.71 45.71 -54.91
C ALA A 52 -15.81 44.75 -54.44
N THR A 53 -16.62 44.21 -55.34
CA THR A 53 -17.64 43.20 -54.98
C THR A 53 -17.05 41.88 -54.50
N ARG A 54 -15.86 41.47 -54.98
CA ARG A 54 -15.13 40.32 -54.45
C ARG A 54 -14.60 40.60 -53.04
N GLN A 55 -14.03 41.78 -52.80
CA GLN A 55 -13.53 42.18 -51.47
C GLN A 55 -14.66 42.18 -50.43
N THR A 56 -15.81 42.79 -50.74
CA THR A 56 -16.95 42.81 -49.81
C THR A 56 -17.47 41.40 -49.52
N LYS A 57 -17.49 40.50 -50.53
CA LYS A 57 -17.82 39.09 -50.31
C LYS A 57 -16.81 38.39 -49.41
N VAL A 58 -15.51 38.61 -49.60
CA VAL A 58 -14.45 38.02 -48.76
C VAL A 58 -14.54 38.51 -47.33
N GLU A 59 -14.78 39.81 -47.11
CA GLU A 59 -14.97 40.38 -45.78
C GLU A 59 -16.21 39.83 -45.09
N ALA A 60 -17.34 39.72 -45.80
CA ALA A 60 -18.55 39.09 -45.28
C ALA A 60 -18.30 37.63 -44.89
N MET A 61 -17.57 36.86 -45.70
CA MET A 61 -17.18 35.48 -45.37
C MET A 61 -16.26 35.44 -44.14
N ARG A 62 -15.28 36.34 -44.03
CA ARG A 62 -14.39 36.44 -42.86
C ARG A 62 -15.18 36.74 -41.59
N GLN A 63 -16.09 37.72 -41.62
CA GLN A 63 -16.94 38.05 -40.48
C GLN A 63 -17.87 36.89 -40.11
N ALA A 64 -18.47 36.22 -41.09
CA ALA A 64 -19.31 35.05 -40.85
C ALA A 64 -18.51 33.89 -40.22
N TRP A 65 -17.29 33.66 -40.70
CA TRP A 65 -16.39 32.66 -40.13
C TRP A 65 -15.95 33.01 -38.71
N ALA A 66 -15.55 34.27 -38.45
CA ALA A 66 -15.19 34.76 -37.13
C ALA A 66 -16.35 34.60 -36.12
N LYS A 67 -17.58 34.97 -36.52
CA LYS A 67 -18.79 34.77 -35.69
C LYS A 67 -19.03 33.29 -35.40
N LYS A 68 -18.94 32.41 -36.40
CA LYS A 68 -19.09 30.96 -36.22
C LYS A 68 -18.01 30.39 -35.30
N ARG A 69 -16.76 30.84 -35.43
CA ARG A 69 -15.64 30.43 -34.58
C ARG A 69 -15.85 30.88 -33.13
N ALA A 70 -16.18 32.15 -32.89
CA ALA A 70 -16.46 32.66 -31.56
C ALA A 70 -17.61 31.91 -30.87
N LEU A 71 -18.66 31.54 -31.61
CA LEU A 71 -19.75 30.71 -31.08
C LEU A 71 -19.30 29.29 -30.72
N ARG A 72 -18.39 28.68 -31.49
CA ARG A 72 -17.82 27.35 -31.17
C ARG A 72 -16.95 27.42 -29.93
N GLU A 73 -16.07 28.42 -29.84
CA GLU A 73 -15.21 28.65 -28.69
C GLU A 73 -16.03 28.91 -27.42
N LYS A 74 -17.09 29.74 -27.51
CA LYS A 74 -18.02 29.95 -26.40
C LYS A 74 -18.68 28.65 -25.94
N ARG A 75 -19.19 27.83 -26.87
CA ARG A 75 -19.79 26.53 -26.54
C ARG A 75 -18.78 25.58 -25.90
N ALA A 76 -17.56 25.52 -26.40
CA ALA A 76 -16.49 24.71 -25.82
C ALA A 76 -16.16 25.17 -24.39
N ALA A 77 -16.01 26.48 -24.17
CA ALA A 77 -15.80 27.06 -22.85
C ALA A 77 -16.96 26.74 -21.90
N ASP A 78 -18.22 26.87 -22.34
CA ASP A 78 -19.39 26.53 -21.53
C ASP A 78 -19.42 25.04 -21.14
N ILE A 79 -19.05 24.13 -22.07
CA ILE A 79 -18.96 22.69 -21.79
C ILE A 79 -17.88 22.41 -20.75
N ILE A 80 -16.68 22.97 -20.92
CA ILE A 80 -15.56 22.81 -19.98
C ILE A 80 -15.93 23.37 -18.60
N GLN A 81 -16.54 24.55 -18.54
CA GLN A 81 -16.96 25.16 -17.28
C GLN A 81 -18.05 24.33 -16.57
N ARG A 82 -19.03 23.80 -17.31
CA ARG A 82 -20.05 22.92 -16.73
C ARG A 82 -19.42 21.64 -16.18
N PHE A 83 -18.52 21.02 -16.94
CA PHE A 83 -17.81 19.83 -16.51
C PHE A 83 -16.97 20.12 -15.25
N PHE A 84 -16.22 21.21 -15.23
CA PHE A 84 -15.43 21.63 -14.08
C PHE A 84 -16.29 21.88 -12.84
N ARG A 85 -17.43 22.57 -12.98
CA ARG A 85 -18.38 22.77 -11.87
C ARG A 85 -18.95 21.44 -11.36
N GLN A 86 -19.29 20.51 -12.26
CA GLN A 86 -19.75 19.18 -11.88
C GLN A 86 -18.66 18.41 -11.13
N CYS A 87 -17.40 18.46 -11.58
CA CYS A 87 -16.27 17.86 -10.88
C CYS A 87 -16.07 18.48 -9.49
N LEU A 88 -16.15 19.81 -9.36
CA LEU A 88 -16.06 20.49 -8.07
C LEU A 88 -17.17 20.07 -7.10
N VAL A 89 -18.42 19.99 -7.57
CA VAL A 89 -19.54 19.55 -6.74
C VAL A 89 -19.35 18.09 -6.31
N LYS A 90 -18.89 17.21 -7.22
CA LYS A 90 -18.57 15.81 -6.90
C LYS A 90 -17.42 15.68 -5.89
N LEU A 91 -16.40 16.54 -5.98
CA LEU A 91 -15.30 16.55 -5.03
C LEU A 91 -15.76 17.01 -3.65
N ARG A 92 -16.54 18.10 -3.57
CA ARG A 92 -17.06 18.61 -2.29
C ARG A 92 -18.01 17.64 -1.62
N THR A 93 -18.88 16.97 -2.39
CA THR A 93 -19.79 15.96 -1.85
C THR A 93 -19.02 14.75 -1.31
N ARG A 94 -17.99 14.28 -2.02
CA ARG A 94 -17.09 13.24 -1.49
C ARG A 94 -16.34 13.68 -0.23
N GLN A 95 -15.86 14.92 -0.19
CA GLN A 95 -15.18 15.45 1.00
C GLN A 95 -16.10 15.48 2.21
N ALA A 96 -17.34 15.97 2.04
CA ALA A 96 -18.33 15.95 3.11
C ALA A 96 -18.68 14.52 3.55
N GLU A 97 -18.85 13.58 2.61
CA GLU A 97 -19.08 12.16 2.94
C GLU A 97 -17.90 11.54 3.72
N GLU A 98 -16.66 11.87 3.37
CA GLU A 98 -15.47 11.39 4.10
C GLU A 98 -15.32 12.08 5.47
N GLU A 99 -15.67 13.37 5.60
CA GLU A 99 -15.72 14.08 6.89
C GLU A 99 -16.75 13.45 7.83
N GLU A 100 -17.96 13.16 7.34
CA GLU A 100 -18.99 12.44 8.12
C GLU A 100 -18.53 11.03 8.55
N LEU A 101 -17.77 10.34 7.69
CA LEU A 101 -17.19 9.04 8.03
C LEU A 101 -16.08 9.16 9.08
N TRP A 102 -15.29 10.24 9.05
CA TRP A 102 -14.30 10.51 10.09
C TRP A 102 -14.95 10.75 11.44
N GLU A 103 -16.00 11.55 11.50
CA GLU A 103 -16.75 11.78 12.75
C GLU A 103 -17.33 10.46 13.30
N GLN A 104 -17.86 9.59 12.44
CA GLN A 104 -18.33 8.26 12.83
C GLN A 104 -17.19 7.36 13.29
N TYR A 105 -16.02 7.46 12.67
CA TYR A 105 -14.83 6.71 13.04
C TYR A 105 -14.33 7.10 14.43
N GLU A 106 -14.16 8.40 14.69
CA GLU A 106 -13.72 8.92 15.99
C GLU A 106 -14.73 8.61 17.09
N SER A 107 -16.03 8.74 16.80
CA SER A 107 -17.11 8.35 17.73
C SER A 107 -17.06 6.86 18.05
N ALA A 108 -16.82 6.00 17.05
CA ALA A 108 -16.74 4.57 17.25
C ALA A 108 -15.52 4.18 18.10
N GLU A 109 -14.38 4.82 17.87
CA GLU A 109 -13.16 4.60 18.67
C GLU A 109 -13.37 5.01 20.14
N ALA A 110 -13.97 6.19 20.37
CA ALA A 110 -14.31 6.66 21.71
C ALA A 110 -15.33 5.76 22.42
N GLU A 111 -16.34 5.25 21.71
CA GLU A 111 -17.27 4.25 22.25
C GLU A 111 -16.54 2.99 22.72
N ALA A 112 -15.61 2.47 21.92
CA ALA A 112 -14.85 1.26 22.28
C ALA A 112 -13.95 1.49 23.50
N GLU A 113 -13.28 2.64 23.57
CA GLU A 113 -12.43 3.02 24.71
C GLU A 113 -13.24 3.13 26.01
N ASN A 114 -14.45 3.70 25.95
CA ASN A 114 -15.36 3.73 27.09
C ASN A 114 -15.77 2.32 27.53
N PHE A 115 -16.12 1.43 26.60
CA PHE A 115 -16.47 0.05 26.96
C PHE A 115 -15.29 -0.74 27.55
N LEU A 116 -14.09 -0.53 27.03
CA LEU A 116 -12.88 -1.23 27.51
C LEU A 116 -12.44 -0.72 28.89
N SER A 117 -12.51 0.59 29.13
CA SER A 117 -12.18 1.18 30.44
C SER A 117 -13.15 0.74 31.55
N GLU A 118 -14.44 0.53 31.23
CA GLU A 118 -15.41 -0.04 32.18
C GLU A 118 -15.07 -1.48 32.60
N ILE A 119 -14.41 -2.26 31.73
CA ILE A 119 -14.05 -3.67 31.97
C ILE A 119 -12.74 -3.81 32.76
N GLY A 120 -11.77 -2.90 32.58
CA GLY A 120 -10.41 -2.97 33.12
C GLY A 120 -10.23 -2.70 34.63
N THR A 121 -11.30 -2.58 35.43
CA THR A 121 -11.22 -2.23 36.86
C THR A 121 -11.06 -3.41 37.84
N LYS A 122 -10.69 -4.61 37.36
CA LYS A 122 -10.40 -5.77 38.22
C LYS A 122 -8.89 -6.04 38.28
N GLU A 123 -8.25 -5.44 39.28
CA GLU A 123 -6.85 -5.72 39.64
C GLU A 123 -6.68 -7.18 40.11
N VAL A 124 -5.72 -7.88 39.51
CA VAL A 124 -5.14 -9.13 40.02
C VAL A 124 -3.77 -8.74 40.57
N SER A 125 -3.63 -8.68 41.90
CA SER A 125 -2.34 -8.54 42.57
C SER A 125 -1.88 -9.88 43.12
N GLY A 126 -0.75 -10.38 42.63
CA GLY A 126 -0.08 -11.60 43.08
C GLY A 126 1.43 -11.45 42.96
N GLU A 127 2.17 -11.96 43.93
CA GLU A 127 3.62 -11.83 44.06
C GLU A 127 4.38 -12.40 42.84
N ILE A 128 5.38 -11.63 42.38
CA ILE A 128 6.09 -11.83 41.11
C ILE A 128 7.32 -12.71 41.32
N SER A 129 7.28 -13.93 40.76
CA SER A 129 8.46 -14.74 40.40
C SER A 129 9.01 -14.24 39.04
N PRO A 130 10.31 -14.34 38.71
CA PRO A 130 10.83 -13.96 37.39
C PRO A 130 10.17 -14.71 36.22
N GLU A 131 9.77 -15.97 36.40
CA GLU A 131 8.95 -16.71 35.41
C GLU A 131 7.50 -16.22 35.36
N ALA A 132 6.99 -15.63 36.44
CA ALA A 132 5.70 -14.95 36.42
C ALA A 132 5.80 -13.59 35.70
N ALA A 133 6.93 -12.89 35.80
CA ALA A 133 7.13 -11.60 35.16
C ALA A 133 7.08 -11.68 33.62
N ALA A 134 7.72 -12.69 33.01
CA ALA A 134 7.67 -12.90 31.56
C ALA A 134 6.25 -13.26 31.07
N LEU A 135 5.52 -14.07 31.84
CA LEU A 135 4.12 -14.38 31.52
C LEU A 135 3.20 -13.17 31.70
N ASP A 136 3.44 -12.35 32.72
CA ASP A 136 2.67 -11.13 32.98
C ASP A 136 2.89 -10.09 31.87
N GLU A 137 4.09 -9.99 31.29
CA GLU A 137 4.39 -9.16 30.13
C GLU A 137 3.62 -9.63 28.88
N GLU A 138 3.63 -10.93 28.58
CA GLU A 138 2.87 -11.49 27.45
C GLU A 138 1.35 -11.36 27.64
N VAL A 139 0.84 -11.45 28.88
CA VAL A 139 -0.57 -11.18 29.20
C VAL A 139 -0.90 -9.71 28.98
N ALA A 140 -0.04 -8.78 29.42
CA ALA A 140 -0.23 -7.36 29.20
C ALA A 140 -0.23 -7.00 27.70
N ALA A 141 0.71 -7.57 26.94
CA ALA A 141 0.77 -7.40 25.49
C ALA A 141 -0.48 -7.95 24.78
N LEU A 142 -1.00 -9.11 25.24
CA LEU A 142 -2.24 -9.68 24.76
C LEU A 142 -3.45 -8.77 25.02
N ASP A 143 -3.57 -8.24 26.23
CA ASP A 143 -4.68 -7.35 26.60
C ASP A 143 -4.62 -6.01 25.86
N GLU A 144 -3.42 -5.45 25.65
CA GLU A 144 -3.23 -4.24 24.83
C GLU A 144 -3.62 -4.50 23.36
N ALA A 145 -3.13 -5.59 22.77
CA ALA A 145 -3.44 -5.96 21.40
C ALA A 145 -4.95 -6.24 21.22
N ARG A 146 -5.57 -6.88 22.21
CA ARG A 146 -7.02 -7.11 22.27
C ARG A 146 -7.78 -5.78 22.30
N ALA A 147 -7.39 -4.83 23.15
CA ALA A 147 -8.01 -3.52 23.26
C ALA A 147 -7.93 -2.75 21.93
N GLU A 148 -6.76 -2.69 21.30
CA GLU A 148 -6.57 -2.02 20.01
C GLU A 148 -7.36 -2.68 18.88
N PHE A 149 -7.48 -4.01 18.89
CA PHE A 149 -8.35 -4.73 17.96
C PHE A 149 -9.82 -4.31 18.11
N TYR A 150 -10.36 -4.29 19.33
CA TYR A 150 -11.76 -3.89 19.55
C TYR A 150 -12.04 -2.43 19.20
N LYS A 151 -11.09 -1.51 19.45
CA LYS A 151 -11.17 -0.12 18.99
C LYS A 151 -11.29 -0.03 17.47
N ALA A 152 -10.39 -0.72 16.75
CA ALA A 152 -10.40 -0.74 15.29
C ALA A 152 -11.65 -1.44 14.71
N HIS A 153 -12.11 -2.51 15.35
CA HIS A 153 -13.26 -3.30 14.92
C HIS A 153 -14.58 -2.53 15.08
N ARG A 154 -14.71 -1.69 16.11
CA ARG A 154 -15.97 -0.98 16.43
C ARG A 154 -16.53 -0.19 15.25
N PHE A 155 -15.65 0.43 14.46
CA PHE A 155 -16.06 1.16 13.27
C PHE A 155 -16.71 0.28 12.19
N MET A 156 -16.38 -1.01 12.10
CA MET A 156 -16.95 -1.94 11.09
C MET A 156 -18.47 -2.09 11.21
N LEU A 157 -19.03 -1.84 12.40
CA LEU A 157 -20.48 -1.87 12.64
C LEU A 157 -21.21 -0.78 11.84
N TYR A 158 -20.57 0.36 11.60
CA TYR A 158 -21.13 1.52 10.91
C TYR A 158 -20.91 1.49 9.39
N ILE A 159 -19.98 0.64 8.90
CA ILE A 159 -19.66 0.56 7.48
C ILE A 159 -20.85 0.04 6.66
N ARG A 160 -21.17 0.75 5.58
CA ARG A 160 -22.17 0.34 4.59
C ARG A 160 -21.51 -0.43 3.44
N LYS A 161 -22.24 -1.42 2.88
CA LYS A 161 -21.79 -2.20 1.70
C LYS A 161 -21.39 -1.35 0.47
N ALA A 162 -21.94 -0.14 0.35
CA ALA A 162 -21.65 0.76 -0.76
C ALA A 162 -20.17 1.19 -0.77
N PHE A 163 -19.59 1.48 0.39
CA PHE A 163 -18.20 1.89 0.52
C PHE A 163 -17.23 0.78 0.09
N LEU A 164 -17.46 -0.44 0.57
CA LEU A 164 -16.70 -1.63 0.12
C LEU A 164 -16.88 -1.88 -1.39
N GLY A 165 -18.08 -1.61 -1.92
CA GLY A 165 -18.36 -1.66 -3.35
C GLY A 165 -17.58 -0.62 -4.16
N MET A 166 -17.32 0.57 -3.60
CA MET A 166 -16.49 1.60 -4.24
C MET A 166 -15.02 1.19 -4.25
N LEU A 167 -14.46 0.76 -3.11
CA LEU A 167 -13.09 0.25 -3.03
C LEU A 167 -12.83 -0.90 -4.00
N LYS A 168 -13.78 -1.83 -4.10
CA LYS A 168 -13.73 -2.93 -5.07
C LYS A 168 -13.68 -2.44 -6.53
N LYS A 169 -14.51 -1.46 -6.90
CA LYS A 169 -14.50 -0.89 -8.26
C LYS A 169 -13.18 -0.18 -8.55
N GLU A 170 -12.70 0.59 -7.58
CA GLU A 170 -11.45 1.30 -7.67
C GLU A 170 -10.25 0.37 -7.83
N LEU A 171 -10.22 -0.76 -7.12
CA LEU A 171 -9.20 -1.79 -7.31
C LEU A 171 -9.14 -2.27 -8.76
N VAL A 172 -10.29 -2.52 -9.38
CA VAL A 172 -10.38 -2.96 -10.79
C VAL A 172 -9.97 -1.83 -11.75
N GLU A 173 -10.34 -0.59 -11.46
CA GLU A 173 -9.95 0.58 -12.26
C GLU A 173 -8.44 0.85 -12.20
N ARG A 174 -7.79 0.57 -11.05
CA ARG A 174 -6.36 0.76 -10.82
C ARG A 174 -5.50 -0.47 -11.14
N ARG A 175 -6.07 -1.52 -11.74
CA ARG A 175 -5.39 -2.80 -11.98
C ARG A 175 -4.03 -2.68 -12.67
N GLU A 176 -3.90 -1.74 -13.60
CA GLU A 176 -2.66 -1.54 -14.35
C GLU A 176 -1.56 -0.94 -13.48
N LYS A 177 -1.92 -0.02 -12.57
CA LYS A 177 -0.97 0.52 -11.60
C LYS A 177 -0.52 -0.57 -10.63
N VAL A 178 -1.45 -1.42 -10.20
CA VAL A 178 -1.11 -2.56 -9.33
C VAL A 178 -0.14 -3.50 -10.04
N ARG A 179 -0.39 -3.84 -11.30
CA ARG A 179 0.51 -4.67 -12.11
C ARG A 179 1.93 -4.10 -12.16
N ILE A 180 2.08 -2.81 -12.44
CA ILE A 180 3.39 -2.14 -12.47
C ILE A 180 4.08 -2.19 -11.11
N GLU A 181 3.35 -2.04 -9.99
CA GLU A 181 3.95 -2.16 -8.65
C GLU A 181 4.30 -3.62 -8.30
N GLN A 182 3.49 -4.60 -8.73
CA GLN A 182 3.81 -6.02 -8.58
C GLN A 182 5.09 -6.39 -9.35
N ASP A 183 5.25 -5.88 -10.58
CA ASP A 183 6.46 -6.10 -11.38
C ASP A 183 7.72 -5.60 -10.62
N LYS A 184 7.63 -4.46 -9.91
CA LYS A 184 8.74 -3.99 -9.07
C LYS A 184 9.02 -4.91 -7.88
N VAL A 185 7.99 -5.47 -7.26
CA VAL A 185 8.17 -6.42 -6.14
C VAL A 185 8.81 -7.71 -6.64
N HIS A 186 8.46 -8.16 -7.85
CA HIS A 186 9.16 -9.25 -8.51
C HIS A 186 10.64 -8.93 -8.73
N ASP A 187 10.96 -7.74 -9.27
CA ASP A 187 12.36 -7.33 -9.46
C ASP A 187 13.14 -7.29 -8.12
N MET A 188 12.49 -6.85 -7.03
CA MET A 188 13.09 -6.84 -5.69
C MET A 188 13.32 -8.25 -5.14
N LEU A 189 12.36 -9.17 -5.37
CA LEU A 189 12.51 -10.57 -4.97
C LEU A 189 13.64 -11.26 -5.75
N ASP A 190 13.70 -11.04 -7.06
CA ASP A 190 14.76 -11.58 -7.91
C ASP A 190 16.13 -11.06 -7.44
N GLY A 191 16.24 -9.77 -7.13
CA GLY A 191 17.45 -9.19 -6.54
C GLY A 191 17.82 -9.79 -5.18
N ALA A 192 16.87 -9.90 -4.25
CA ALA A 192 17.11 -10.45 -2.91
C ALA A 192 17.50 -11.94 -2.94
N THR A 193 16.90 -12.71 -3.86
CA THR A 193 17.32 -14.10 -4.06
C THR A 193 18.75 -14.14 -4.63
N GLU A 194 19.07 -13.40 -5.69
CA GLU A 194 20.43 -13.35 -6.24
C GLU A 194 21.49 -12.99 -5.19
N GLU A 195 21.19 -12.05 -4.28
CA GLU A 195 22.09 -11.70 -3.18
C GLU A 195 22.31 -12.84 -2.19
N LEU A 196 21.28 -13.62 -1.86
CA LEU A 196 21.40 -14.79 -0.99
C LEU A 196 22.25 -15.88 -1.65
N TRP A 197 21.99 -16.19 -2.92
CA TRP A 197 22.80 -17.16 -3.66
C TRP A 197 24.28 -16.77 -3.71
N GLN A 198 24.59 -15.48 -3.88
CA GLN A 198 25.96 -14.99 -3.84
C GLN A 198 26.60 -15.15 -2.45
N ARG A 199 25.86 -14.85 -1.37
CA ARG A 199 26.35 -15.07 0.00
C ARG A 199 26.65 -16.54 0.27
N ASP A 200 25.75 -17.44 -0.14
CA ASP A 200 25.94 -18.89 0.03
C ASP A 200 27.17 -19.38 -0.74
N GLU A 201 27.39 -18.88 -1.97
CA GLU A 201 28.59 -19.19 -2.76
C GLU A 201 29.87 -18.66 -2.09
N ASP A 202 29.85 -17.43 -1.57
CA ASP A 202 30.98 -16.82 -0.87
C ASP A 202 31.29 -17.54 0.45
N GLU A 203 30.28 -17.94 1.21
CA GLU A 203 30.43 -18.72 2.45
C GLU A 203 30.95 -20.13 2.16
N ALA A 204 30.45 -20.79 1.11
CA ALA A 204 30.97 -22.08 0.66
C ALA A 204 32.42 -21.96 0.18
N ALA A 205 32.77 -20.89 -0.54
CA ALA A 205 34.14 -20.61 -0.97
C ALA A 205 35.05 -20.31 0.22
N ALA A 206 34.59 -19.54 1.22
CA ALA A 206 35.32 -19.27 2.45
C ALA A 206 35.53 -20.54 3.28
N ALA A 207 34.52 -21.39 3.39
CA ALA A 207 34.61 -22.70 4.05
C ALA A 207 35.58 -23.64 3.32
N ALA A 208 35.59 -23.62 1.98
CA ALA A 208 36.51 -24.40 1.16
C ALA A 208 37.96 -23.87 1.21
N THR A 209 38.15 -22.58 1.52
CA THR A 209 39.47 -21.91 1.59
C THR A 209 40.05 -21.79 3.00
N LYS A 210 39.43 -22.41 4.03
CA LYS A 210 40.04 -22.69 5.34
C LYS A 210 41.25 -23.63 5.19
N GLY A 211 42.34 -23.09 4.66
CA GLY A 211 43.61 -23.77 4.33
C GLY A 211 44.46 -23.09 3.26
N ALA A 212 43.94 -22.15 2.47
CA ALA A 212 44.72 -21.39 1.49
C ALA A 212 44.20 -19.96 1.35
N LEU A 213 45.02 -18.99 1.74
CA LEU A 213 44.81 -17.57 1.45
C LEU A 213 44.64 -17.36 -0.06
N PRO A 214 43.55 -16.75 -0.55
CA PRO A 214 43.60 -16.04 -1.80
C PRO A 214 44.22 -14.67 -1.54
N SER A 215 45.50 -14.54 -1.88
CA SER A 215 46.13 -13.24 -2.02
C SER A 215 45.52 -12.49 -3.20
N SER A 216 44.95 -11.32 -2.89
CA SER A 216 44.82 -10.14 -3.76
C SER A 216 44.20 -10.33 -5.15
N VAL A 217 43.11 -9.62 -5.40
CA VAL A 217 43.01 -8.52 -6.38
C VAL A 217 41.52 -8.30 -6.67
N GLU A 218 41.02 -7.14 -6.23
CA GLU A 218 39.86 -6.45 -6.79
C GLU A 218 38.51 -7.18 -6.76
N THR A 219 37.97 -7.44 -5.57
CA THR A 219 36.52 -7.31 -5.40
C THR A 219 36.20 -5.81 -5.37
N VAL A 220 36.18 -5.20 -6.56
CA VAL A 220 35.41 -3.96 -6.75
C VAL A 220 34.01 -4.28 -6.23
N PRO A 221 33.49 -3.57 -5.22
CA PRO A 221 32.08 -3.66 -4.94
C PRO A 221 31.39 -2.96 -6.12
N LEU A 222 31.17 -3.71 -7.20
CA LEU A 222 29.99 -3.50 -8.02
C LEU A 222 28.83 -4.01 -7.17
N ALA A 223 28.62 -3.36 -6.03
CA ALA A 223 27.28 -3.11 -5.54
C ALA A 223 26.60 -2.46 -6.75
N ARG A 224 25.94 -3.29 -7.57
CA ARG A 224 24.75 -2.83 -8.26
C ARG A 224 23.95 -2.25 -7.11
N GLN A 225 23.96 -0.92 -7.00
CA GLN A 225 22.96 -0.20 -6.29
C GLN A 225 21.67 -0.63 -6.99
N VAL A 226 21.10 -1.78 -6.61
CA VAL A 226 19.67 -1.98 -6.64
C VAL A 226 19.22 -0.76 -5.86
N PRO A 227 18.70 0.27 -6.54
CA PRO A 227 18.44 1.51 -5.85
C PRO A 227 17.39 1.13 -4.82
N VAL A 228 17.78 1.07 -3.54
CA VAL A 228 16.85 0.99 -2.42
C VAL A 228 15.82 2.06 -2.77
N PRO A 229 14.58 1.67 -3.08
CA PRO A 229 13.67 2.61 -3.69
C PRO A 229 13.53 3.74 -2.67
N GLN A 230 13.98 4.94 -3.01
CA GLN A 230 13.70 6.07 -2.13
C GLN A 230 12.19 6.26 -2.19
N HIS A 231 11.47 5.68 -1.22
CA HIS A 231 10.02 5.63 -1.11
C HIS A 231 9.48 7.03 -0.79
N LYS A 232 9.65 7.95 -1.74
CA LYS A 232 9.11 9.32 -1.68
C LYS A 232 7.60 9.32 -1.89
N LYS A 233 7.04 8.25 -2.46
CA LYS A 233 5.60 8.10 -2.73
C LYS A 233 5.16 6.65 -2.63
N ILE A 234 4.39 6.36 -1.58
CA ILE A 234 3.76 5.06 -1.38
C ILE A 234 2.54 4.95 -2.31
N SER A 235 2.41 3.83 -3.01
CA SER A 235 1.33 3.63 -3.99
C SER A 235 0.03 3.22 -3.30
N VAL A 236 -0.96 4.12 -3.29
CA VAL A 236 -2.29 3.80 -2.74
C VAL A 236 -2.94 2.60 -3.45
N SER A 237 -2.66 2.40 -4.74
CA SER A 237 -3.20 1.25 -5.49
C SER A 237 -2.68 -0.06 -4.91
N MET A 238 -1.41 -0.08 -4.48
CA MET A 238 -0.79 -1.26 -3.88
C MET A 238 -1.29 -1.47 -2.44
N ILE A 239 -1.43 -0.41 -1.64
CA ILE A 239 -2.07 -0.51 -0.32
C ILE A 239 -3.46 -1.15 -0.46
N LEU A 240 -4.30 -0.62 -1.36
CA LEU A 240 -5.65 -1.13 -1.59
C LEU A 240 -5.65 -2.60 -1.99
N PHE A 241 -4.75 -3.00 -2.90
CA PHE A 241 -4.64 -4.40 -3.33
C PHE A 241 -4.20 -5.32 -2.19
N ARG A 242 -3.12 -4.98 -1.48
CA ARG A 242 -2.57 -5.79 -0.38
C ARG A 242 -3.57 -5.93 0.77
N VAL A 243 -4.21 -4.84 1.19
CA VAL A 243 -5.25 -4.87 2.26
C VAL A 243 -6.39 -5.79 1.88
N LEU A 244 -6.96 -5.63 0.68
CA LEU A 244 -8.08 -6.46 0.23
C LEU A 244 -7.68 -7.92 0.01
N ARG A 245 -6.44 -8.18 -0.41
CA ARG A 245 -5.87 -9.53 -0.53
C ARG A 245 -5.71 -10.19 0.84
N CYS A 246 -5.16 -9.50 1.83
CA CYS A 246 -5.03 -10.05 3.19
C CYS A 246 -6.39 -10.39 3.82
N TRP A 247 -7.43 -9.58 3.56
CA TRP A 247 -8.79 -9.94 3.95
C TRP A 247 -9.32 -11.19 3.24
N CYS A 248 -8.90 -11.46 2.00
CA CYS A 248 -9.22 -12.73 1.36
C CYS A 248 -8.54 -13.92 2.05
N TYR A 249 -7.28 -13.74 2.49
CA TYR A 249 -6.56 -14.73 3.27
C TYR A 249 -7.27 -15.03 4.57
N PHE A 250 -7.57 -14.03 5.41
CA PHE A 250 -8.25 -14.25 6.69
C PHE A 250 -9.67 -14.82 6.55
N LEU A 251 -10.48 -14.32 5.62
CA LEU A 251 -11.91 -14.61 5.61
C LEU A 251 -12.32 -15.81 4.74
N PHE A 252 -11.50 -16.20 3.77
CA PHE A 252 -11.87 -17.21 2.77
C PHE A 252 -10.84 -18.31 2.58
N ASP A 253 -9.73 -18.31 3.34
CA ASP A 253 -8.60 -19.22 3.14
C ASP A 253 -8.17 -19.29 1.67
N SER A 254 -8.11 -18.12 1.02
CA SER A 254 -7.82 -18.07 -0.40
C SER A 254 -6.34 -18.41 -0.67
N THR A 255 -6.07 -19.16 -1.73
CA THR A 255 -4.67 -19.44 -2.13
C THR A 255 -4.06 -18.25 -2.89
N PRO A 256 -2.72 -18.04 -2.86
CA PRO A 256 -2.03 -17.01 -3.66
C PRO A 256 -2.46 -16.98 -5.12
N LYS A 257 -2.65 -18.15 -5.73
CA LYS A 257 -3.14 -18.28 -7.11
C LYS A 257 -4.52 -17.65 -7.30
N GLN A 258 -5.42 -17.80 -6.34
CA GLN A 258 -6.78 -17.22 -6.37
C GLN A 258 -6.77 -15.69 -6.19
N VAL A 259 -5.75 -15.11 -5.54
CA VAL A 259 -5.66 -13.67 -5.25
C VAL A 259 -4.53 -12.94 -5.97
N SER A 260 -3.92 -13.60 -6.96
CA SER A 260 -2.79 -13.07 -7.74
C SER A 260 -3.07 -11.75 -8.48
N THR A 261 -4.33 -11.45 -8.80
CA THR A 261 -4.69 -10.26 -9.59
C THR A 261 -5.76 -9.40 -8.93
N PRO A 262 -5.79 -8.08 -9.21
CA PRO A 262 -6.86 -7.19 -8.75
C PRO A 262 -8.28 -7.67 -9.13
N ALA A 263 -8.41 -8.29 -10.31
CA ALA A 263 -9.68 -8.84 -10.78
C ALA A 263 -10.12 -10.08 -9.98
N SER A 264 -9.18 -10.95 -9.61
CA SER A 264 -9.49 -12.16 -8.84
C SER A 264 -9.81 -11.83 -7.38
N VAL A 265 -9.07 -10.91 -6.75
CA VAL A 265 -9.42 -10.35 -5.44
C VAL A 265 -10.81 -9.72 -5.47
N ALA A 266 -11.08 -8.86 -6.46
CA ALA A 266 -12.40 -8.27 -6.62
C ALA A 266 -13.51 -9.33 -6.81
N ALA A 267 -13.25 -10.44 -7.51
CA ALA A 267 -14.23 -11.50 -7.72
C ALA A 267 -14.64 -12.19 -6.42
N LEU A 268 -13.69 -12.44 -5.52
CA LEU A 268 -13.92 -13.05 -4.20
C LEU A 268 -14.68 -12.13 -3.25
N LEU A 269 -14.38 -10.82 -3.31
CA LEU A 269 -14.98 -9.82 -2.42
C LEU A 269 -16.39 -9.43 -2.86
N LYS A 270 -17.40 -10.10 -2.30
CA LYS A 270 -18.80 -9.65 -2.39
C LYS A 270 -19.06 -8.61 -1.29
N PRO A 271 -19.33 -7.33 -1.60
CA PRO A 271 -19.36 -6.26 -0.59
C PRO A 271 -20.30 -6.51 0.59
N PHE A 272 -21.45 -7.13 0.35
CA PHE A 272 -22.39 -7.49 1.42
C PHE A 272 -21.86 -8.59 2.33
N LYS A 273 -21.30 -9.67 1.74
CA LYS A 273 -20.70 -10.78 2.49
C LYS A 273 -19.48 -10.33 3.28
N LEU A 274 -18.64 -9.49 2.67
CA LEU A 274 -17.46 -8.90 3.30
C LEU A 274 -17.86 -8.05 4.51
N MET A 275 -18.85 -7.18 4.37
CA MET A 275 -19.37 -6.37 5.48
C MET A 275 -19.88 -7.24 6.65
N GLN A 276 -20.62 -8.32 6.36
CA GLN A 276 -21.11 -9.22 7.41
C GLN A 276 -19.97 -9.93 8.14
N LEU A 277 -18.98 -10.41 7.38
CA LEU A 277 -17.81 -11.07 7.94
C LEU A 277 -16.96 -10.10 8.76
N LEU A 278 -16.66 -8.90 8.25
CA LEU A 278 -15.88 -7.90 8.97
C LEU A 278 -16.53 -7.45 10.29
N ARG A 279 -17.85 -7.51 10.40
CA ARG A 279 -18.58 -7.17 11.63
C ARG A 279 -18.58 -8.27 12.67
N SER A 280 -18.38 -9.52 12.23
CA SER A 280 -18.41 -10.72 13.08
C SER A 280 -17.02 -11.30 13.31
N PHE A 281 -16.01 -10.80 12.59
CA PHE A 281 -14.68 -11.37 12.53
C PHE A 281 -13.98 -11.35 13.88
N ASN A 282 -13.49 -12.51 14.30
CA ASN A 282 -12.62 -12.66 15.46
C ASN A 282 -11.36 -13.42 15.01
N PRO A 283 -10.14 -12.88 15.22
CA PRO A 283 -8.91 -13.56 14.84
C PRO A 283 -8.51 -14.70 15.79
N VAL A 284 -9.08 -14.79 16.99
CA VAL A 284 -8.65 -15.68 18.09
C VAL A 284 -9.72 -16.72 18.48
N ALA A 285 -10.95 -16.59 17.97
CA ALA A 285 -12.01 -17.55 18.26
C ALA A 285 -12.98 -17.70 17.09
N SER A 286 -13.75 -18.79 17.10
CA SER A 286 -14.82 -19.00 16.15
C SER A 286 -15.94 -17.95 16.29
N TYR A 287 -16.61 -17.64 15.18
CA TYR A 287 -17.61 -16.58 15.12
C TYR A 287 -18.75 -16.88 14.16
N GLN A 288 -19.90 -16.23 14.37
CA GLN A 288 -21.09 -16.43 13.53
C GLN A 288 -21.26 -15.27 12.56
N ARG A 289 -21.40 -15.57 11.25
CA ARG A 289 -21.53 -14.56 10.18
C ARG A 289 -22.65 -13.53 10.44
N SER A 290 -23.73 -13.96 11.07
CA SER A 290 -24.92 -13.15 11.33
C SER A 290 -24.85 -12.34 12.63
N ARG A 291 -23.89 -12.61 13.51
CA ARG A 291 -23.77 -11.96 14.82
C ARG A 291 -22.58 -11.02 14.85
N PRO A 292 -22.80 -9.71 15.01
CA PRO A 292 -21.70 -8.78 15.20
C PRO A 292 -20.88 -9.16 16.44
N LEU A 293 -19.56 -9.02 16.34
CA LEU A 293 -18.66 -9.24 17.46
C LEU A 293 -19.00 -8.26 18.58
N ARG A 294 -19.23 -8.80 19.78
CA ARG A 294 -19.46 -8.01 20.98
C ARG A 294 -18.13 -7.86 21.71
N ILE A 295 -17.88 -6.67 22.26
CA ILE A 295 -16.82 -6.48 23.25
C ILE A 295 -17.23 -7.35 24.44
N GLU A 296 -16.44 -8.38 24.76
CA GLU A 296 -16.80 -9.39 25.74
C GLU A 296 -16.83 -8.80 27.16
N ASN A 297 -18.06 -8.60 27.67
CA ASN A 297 -18.53 -8.68 29.06
C ASN A 297 -19.43 -7.49 29.47
N ASN A 298 -20.72 -7.64 29.18
CA ASN A 298 -21.74 -7.15 30.10
C ASN A 298 -22.59 -8.35 30.57
N PRO A 299 -22.07 -9.20 31.49
CA PRO A 299 -22.84 -10.30 32.08
C PRO A 299 -24.11 -9.80 32.80
N SER A 300 -24.19 -8.49 33.09
CA SER A 300 -25.37 -7.81 33.64
C SER A 300 -26.56 -7.70 32.68
N ASN A 301 -26.38 -7.96 31.38
CA ASN A 301 -27.45 -7.82 30.38
C ASN A 301 -27.87 -9.16 29.74
N ASN A 302 -27.53 -10.28 30.38
CA ASN A 302 -28.01 -11.62 30.02
C ASN A 302 -29.54 -11.82 30.20
N ASN A 303 -30.28 -10.77 30.58
CA ASN A 303 -31.73 -10.81 30.79
C ASN A 303 -32.55 -10.15 29.66
N ASN A 304 -31.96 -9.82 28.51
CA ASN A 304 -32.77 -9.47 27.33
C ASN A 304 -32.92 -10.67 26.39
N GLU A 305 -33.56 -11.70 26.91
CA GLU A 305 -34.42 -12.59 26.12
C GLU A 305 -35.47 -11.72 25.43
N ASN A 306 -35.22 -11.30 24.19
CA ASN A 306 -36.26 -10.97 23.22
C ASN A 306 -35.63 -10.69 21.84
N THR A 307 -35.24 -11.75 21.16
CA THR A 307 -35.42 -11.85 19.70
C THR A 307 -35.38 -13.33 19.34
N ASP A 308 -36.49 -14.02 19.65
CA ASP A 308 -36.86 -15.29 19.04
C ASP A 308 -37.14 -15.08 17.55
N GLU A 309 -36.07 -15.01 16.75
CA GLU A 309 -36.13 -15.53 15.38
C GLU A 309 -35.08 -16.64 15.29
N PRO A 310 -35.47 -17.89 14.98
CA PRO A 310 -34.52 -18.95 14.72
C PRO A 310 -33.85 -18.66 13.38
N LEU A 311 -32.84 -17.80 13.40
CA LEU A 311 -31.90 -17.66 12.29
C LEU A 311 -31.15 -18.98 12.21
N ALA A 312 -31.27 -19.62 11.04
CA ALA A 312 -30.75 -20.95 10.72
C ALA A 312 -29.43 -21.25 11.43
N ASP A 313 -29.29 -22.49 11.92
CA ASP A 313 -28.06 -23.08 12.47
C ASP A 313 -26.90 -23.00 11.46
N GLU A 314 -26.38 -21.79 11.22
CA GLU A 314 -25.14 -21.60 10.46
C GLU A 314 -24.02 -22.05 11.39
N ALA A 315 -23.32 -23.09 10.96
CA ALA A 315 -22.12 -23.57 11.64
C ALA A 315 -21.18 -22.38 11.90
N PRO A 316 -20.58 -22.30 13.10
CA PRO A 316 -19.63 -21.25 13.42
C PRO A 316 -18.49 -21.28 12.39
N ILE A 317 -18.06 -20.11 11.96
CA ILE A 317 -16.85 -19.94 11.16
C ILE A 317 -15.70 -20.12 12.14
N ASN A 318 -14.83 -21.08 11.88
CA ASN A 318 -13.64 -21.29 12.69
C ASN A 318 -12.75 -20.04 12.67
N GLN A 319 -11.97 -19.85 13.73
CA GLN A 319 -10.90 -18.85 13.72
C GLN A 319 -9.96 -19.07 12.53
N PRO A 320 -9.30 -18.02 12.02
CA PRO A 320 -8.25 -18.16 11.03
C PRO A 320 -7.17 -19.15 11.48
N THR A 321 -6.70 -19.98 10.55
CA THR A 321 -5.60 -20.91 10.83
C THR A 321 -4.29 -20.14 11.07
N PRO A 322 -3.35 -20.71 11.83
CA PRO A 322 -2.03 -20.11 12.03
C PRO A 322 -1.32 -19.76 10.71
N ARG A 323 -1.38 -20.63 9.71
CA ARG A 323 -0.87 -20.36 8.36
C ARG A 323 -1.50 -19.11 7.74
N GLN A 324 -2.82 -18.93 7.85
CA GLN A 324 -3.49 -17.72 7.34
C GLN A 324 -2.96 -16.47 8.04
N ALA A 325 -2.76 -16.54 9.37
CA ALA A 325 -2.19 -15.44 10.15
C ALA A 325 -0.75 -15.13 9.75
N ARG A 326 0.15 -16.12 9.73
CA ARG A 326 1.55 -15.96 9.28
C ARG A 326 1.64 -15.33 7.90
N ARG A 327 0.85 -15.82 6.94
CA ARG A 327 0.81 -15.24 5.58
C ARG A 327 0.36 -13.78 5.61
N VAL A 328 -0.67 -13.44 6.37
CA VAL A 328 -1.13 -12.06 6.50
C VAL A 328 -0.05 -11.19 7.14
N SER A 329 0.59 -11.64 8.23
CA SER A 329 1.68 -10.93 8.90
C SER A 329 2.85 -10.65 7.94
N ARG A 330 3.24 -11.63 7.12
CA ARG A 330 4.28 -11.50 6.09
C ARG A 330 3.92 -10.47 5.01
N VAL A 331 2.72 -10.57 4.45
CA VAL A 331 2.26 -9.61 3.43
C VAL A 331 2.07 -8.21 4.02
N LEU A 332 1.63 -8.12 5.27
CA LEU A 332 1.55 -6.87 6.02
C LEU A 332 2.94 -6.29 6.24
N ARG A 333 3.95 -7.08 6.57
CA ARG A 333 5.34 -6.62 6.72
C ARG A 333 5.83 -5.93 5.44
N VAL A 334 5.66 -6.57 4.29
CA VAL A 334 6.01 -5.94 2.99
C VAL A 334 5.17 -4.69 2.71
N LEU A 335 3.88 -4.68 3.08
CA LEU A 335 3.05 -3.49 2.95
C LEU A 335 3.54 -2.33 3.83
N MET A 336 3.86 -2.60 5.09
CA MET A 336 4.19 -1.61 6.11
C MET A 336 5.59 -1.03 5.93
N HIS A 337 6.50 -1.77 5.27
CA HIS A 337 7.81 -1.27 4.85
C HIS A 337 7.88 -0.86 3.37
N ASP A 338 6.74 -0.79 2.68
CA ASP A 338 6.64 -0.46 1.24
C ASP A 338 7.55 -1.29 0.31
N GLY A 339 7.93 -2.50 0.70
CA GLY A 339 8.86 -3.37 -0.04
C GLY A 339 10.33 -3.19 0.29
N GLU A 340 10.67 -2.33 1.24
CA GLU A 340 12.04 -2.17 1.76
C GLU A 340 12.32 -3.21 2.85
N TYR A 341 13.51 -3.85 2.78
CA TYR A 341 13.98 -4.64 3.91
C TYR A 341 14.38 -3.71 5.04
N ILE A 342 13.61 -3.76 6.12
CA ILE A 342 13.98 -3.13 7.38
C ILE A 342 14.17 -4.22 8.41
N LYS A 343 15.39 -4.23 8.94
CA LYS A 343 15.90 -5.16 9.94
C LYS A 343 14.99 -5.17 11.17
N GLY A 344 14.50 -6.35 11.54
CA GLY A 344 13.56 -6.52 12.65
C GLY A 344 14.21 -6.83 13.99
N VAL A 345 15.51 -7.17 14.00
CA VAL A 345 16.24 -7.58 15.21
C VAL A 345 16.77 -6.36 15.95
N ASN A 346 16.43 -6.27 17.23
CA ASN A 346 16.98 -5.28 18.14
C ASN A 346 18.13 -5.90 18.95
N PRO A 347 19.39 -5.50 18.74
CA PRO A 347 20.51 -6.02 19.51
C PRO A 347 20.34 -5.82 21.02
N ALA A 348 19.65 -4.75 21.45
CA ALA A 348 19.42 -4.45 22.87
C ALA A 348 18.63 -5.55 23.61
N ASP A 349 17.96 -6.46 22.90
CA ASP A 349 17.26 -7.60 23.50
C ASP A 349 18.26 -8.70 23.94
N HIS A 350 19.52 -8.64 23.48
CA HIS A 350 20.55 -9.66 23.70
C HIS A 350 21.82 -9.15 24.39
N ILE A 351 22.08 -7.84 24.38
CA ILE A 351 23.29 -7.23 24.96
C ILE A 351 22.92 -6.09 25.90
N ASP A 352 23.82 -5.76 26.84
CA ASP A 352 23.64 -4.60 27.72
C ASP A 352 23.74 -3.30 26.91
N ALA A 353 22.58 -2.71 26.64
CA ALA A 353 22.47 -1.47 25.88
C ALA A 353 23.06 -0.24 26.61
N ASP A 354 23.15 -0.29 27.94
CA ASP A 354 23.67 0.82 28.75
C ASP A 354 25.20 0.81 28.83
N ASN A 355 25.84 -0.33 28.58
CA ASN A 355 27.28 -0.49 28.59
C ASN A 355 27.80 -1.43 27.48
N PRO A 356 27.75 -1.02 26.20
CA PRO A 356 28.30 -1.82 25.11
C PRO A 356 29.82 -1.95 25.26
N GLU A 357 30.32 -3.18 25.32
CA GLU A 357 31.75 -3.44 25.56
C GLU A 357 32.61 -3.22 24.31
N THR A 358 32.01 -3.32 23.13
CA THR A 358 32.70 -3.19 21.84
C THR A 358 32.14 -2.03 21.01
N GLU A 359 32.99 -1.46 20.15
CA GLU A 359 32.58 -0.44 19.18
C GLU A 359 31.57 -1.02 18.17
N GLU A 360 31.70 -2.30 17.81
CA GLU A 360 30.76 -3.00 16.92
C GLU A 360 29.35 -3.10 17.50
N GLU A 361 29.21 -3.36 18.80
CA GLU A 361 27.91 -3.38 19.48
C GLU A 361 27.26 -2.01 19.55
N ARG A 362 28.06 -0.98 19.84
CA ARG A 362 27.56 0.38 19.86
C ARG A 362 27.06 0.81 18.49
N GLU A 363 27.83 0.53 17.43
CA GLU A 363 27.42 0.78 16.05
C GLU A 363 26.15 -0.02 15.68
N ALA A 364 26.03 -1.26 16.15
CA ALA A 364 24.85 -2.09 15.92
C ALA A 364 23.59 -1.55 16.62
N LEU A 365 23.72 -1.06 17.86
CA LEU A 365 22.63 -0.41 18.61
C LEU A 365 22.19 0.89 17.93
N ASP A 366 23.14 1.74 17.54
CA ASP A 366 22.86 2.98 16.82
C ASP A 366 22.18 2.70 15.46
N ALA A 367 22.64 1.68 14.74
CA ALA A 367 22.05 1.24 13.48
C ALA A 367 20.64 0.64 13.66
N ALA A 368 20.41 -0.12 14.73
CA ALA A 368 19.10 -0.68 15.06
C ALA A 368 18.10 0.43 15.44
N ALA A 369 18.52 1.41 16.24
CA ALA A 369 17.70 2.59 16.56
C ALA A 369 17.34 3.39 15.29
N ALA A 370 18.31 3.64 14.41
CA ALA A 370 18.07 4.32 13.14
C ALA A 370 17.13 3.51 12.21
N ALA A 371 17.26 2.19 12.19
CA ALA A 371 16.38 1.30 11.43
C ALA A 371 14.94 1.33 12.00
N ALA A 372 14.79 1.32 13.33
CA ALA A 372 13.49 1.41 14.00
C ALA A 372 12.81 2.76 13.73
N ASP A 373 13.56 3.87 13.80
CA ASP A 373 13.06 5.20 13.44
C ASP A 373 12.58 5.24 11.98
N HIS A 374 13.38 4.70 11.05
CA HIS A 374 13.00 4.62 9.63
C HIS A 374 11.78 3.72 9.43
N ALA A 375 11.70 2.58 10.10
CA ALA A 375 10.54 1.69 10.08
C ALA A 375 9.26 2.44 10.48
N ALA A 376 9.29 3.11 11.63
CA ALA A 376 8.17 3.89 12.13
C ALA A 376 7.77 5.00 11.14
N ASP A 377 8.76 5.63 10.51
CA ASP A 377 8.54 6.71 9.56
C ASP A 377 7.90 6.23 8.24
N VAL A 378 8.31 5.07 7.74
CA VAL A 378 7.67 4.42 6.57
C VAL A 378 6.26 3.96 6.92
N MET A 379 6.07 3.27 8.06
CA MET A 379 4.76 2.82 8.53
C MET A 379 3.76 3.97 8.65
N ARG A 380 4.18 5.08 9.27
CA ARG A 380 3.37 6.30 9.37
C ARG A 380 2.99 6.84 8.00
N ARG A 381 3.91 6.85 7.03
CA ARG A 381 3.59 7.30 5.66
C ARG A 381 2.61 6.37 4.97
N VAL A 382 2.66 5.05 5.18
CA VAL A 382 1.69 4.08 4.65
C VAL A 382 0.30 4.40 5.20
N GLU A 383 0.20 4.54 6.52
CA GLU A 383 -1.06 4.87 7.20
C GLU A 383 -1.61 6.23 6.77
N GLU A 384 -0.77 7.27 6.69
CA GLU A 384 -1.18 8.58 6.18
C GLU A 384 -1.65 8.53 4.74
N THR A 385 -1.03 7.70 3.91
CA THR A 385 -1.39 7.53 2.51
C THR A 385 -2.75 6.85 2.38
N ALA A 386 -3.04 5.85 3.23
CA ALA A 386 -4.37 5.26 3.35
C ALA A 386 -5.39 6.28 3.87
N LYS A 387 -5.03 7.03 4.92
CA LYS A 387 -5.86 8.05 5.59
C LYS A 387 -6.28 9.18 4.65
N LYS A 388 -5.33 9.71 3.86
CA LYS A 388 -5.57 10.77 2.86
C LYS A 388 -6.43 10.28 1.68
N HIS A 389 -6.47 8.97 1.45
CA HIS A 389 -7.23 8.41 0.36
C HIS A 389 -8.70 8.16 0.72
N SER A 390 -8.96 7.40 1.77
CA SER A 390 -10.31 7.18 2.30
C SER A 390 -10.29 6.59 3.71
N VAL A 391 -11.27 7.01 4.54
CA VAL A 391 -11.47 6.50 5.91
C VAL A 391 -11.58 4.99 5.91
N ILE A 392 -12.30 4.43 4.93
CA ILE A 392 -12.61 3.00 4.86
C ILE A 392 -11.35 2.19 4.57
N LEU A 393 -10.47 2.66 3.69
CA LEU A 393 -9.21 1.97 3.41
C LEU A 393 -8.31 1.98 4.65
N TYR A 394 -8.21 3.14 5.31
CA TYR A 394 -7.47 3.27 6.57
C TYR A 394 -8.03 2.35 7.66
N ALA A 395 -9.35 2.33 7.86
CA ALA A 395 -9.97 1.48 8.87
C ALA A 395 -9.78 -0.02 8.59
N LEU A 396 -9.84 -0.43 7.32
CA LEU A 396 -9.54 -1.81 6.92
C LEU A 396 -8.08 -2.17 7.14
N LEU A 397 -7.15 -1.24 6.90
CA LEU A 397 -5.72 -1.42 7.17
C LEU A 397 -5.46 -1.51 8.68
N ARG A 398 -5.99 -0.58 9.47
CA ARG A 398 -5.83 -0.57 10.93
C ARG A 398 -6.41 -1.84 11.55
N LEU A 399 -7.61 -2.23 11.17
CA LEU A 399 -8.23 -3.48 11.64
C LEU A 399 -7.41 -4.71 11.27
N LEU A 400 -6.86 -4.76 10.06
CA LEU A 400 -6.03 -5.87 9.62
C LEU A 400 -4.73 -5.96 10.44
N ARG A 401 -4.10 -4.81 10.73
CA ARG A 401 -2.89 -4.72 11.56
C ARG A 401 -3.16 -5.14 13.00
N THR A 402 -4.22 -4.63 13.62
CA THR A 402 -4.56 -4.97 15.00
C THR A 402 -5.07 -6.40 15.13
N ALA A 403 -5.74 -6.94 14.11
CA ALA A 403 -6.11 -8.36 14.06
C ALA A 403 -4.89 -9.29 13.99
N SER A 404 -3.91 -8.94 13.15
CA SER A 404 -2.64 -9.66 13.07
C SER A 404 -1.90 -9.62 14.41
N ALA A 405 -1.73 -8.42 14.99
CA ALA A 405 -1.04 -8.25 16.26
C ALA A 405 -1.75 -8.98 17.42
N TYR A 406 -3.08 -8.93 17.48
CA TYR A 406 -3.84 -9.67 18.50
C TYR A 406 -3.68 -11.18 18.35
N ARG A 407 -3.61 -11.67 17.11
CA ARG A 407 -3.34 -13.08 16.85
C ARG A 407 -1.93 -13.47 17.28
N ASP A 408 -0.93 -12.69 16.88
CA ASP A 408 0.49 -12.95 17.17
C ASP A 408 0.74 -12.91 18.69
N ALA A 409 0.20 -11.92 19.40
CA ALA A 409 0.30 -11.81 20.86
C ALA A 409 -0.37 -13.00 21.56
N ARG A 410 -1.51 -13.46 21.05
CA ARG A 410 -2.19 -14.63 21.60
C ARG A 410 -1.37 -15.90 21.40
N ASP A 411 -0.81 -16.10 20.22
CA ASP A 411 -0.04 -17.31 19.93
C ASP A 411 1.25 -17.33 20.77
N LYS A 412 1.93 -16.20 20.95
CA LYS A 412 3.05 -16.05 21.91
C LYS A 412 2.67 -16.35 23.35
N TRP A 413 1.55 -15.80 23.84
CA TRP A 413 1.07 -16.08 25.19
C TRP A 413 0.79 -17.57 25.41
N VAL A 414 0.20 -18.24 24.41
CA VAL A 414 -0.04 -19.70 24.46
C VAL A 414 1.28 -20.47 24.48
N GLU A 415 2.25 -20.09 23.64
CA GLU A 415 3.59 -20.70 23.64
C GLU A 415 4.27 -20.54 25.00
N ALA A 416 4.21 -19.34 25.60
CA ALA A 416 4.75 -19.08 26.94
C ALA A 416 4.08 -19.93 28.02
N LEU A 417 2.75 -20.13 27.96
CA LEU A 417 2.03 -21.03 28.88
C LEU A 417 2.49 -22.49 28.75
N VAL A 418 2.65 -22.96 27.51
CA VAL A 418 3.11 -24.34 27.23
C VAL A 418 4.54 -24.54 27.72
N GLN A 419 5.44 -23.59 27.46
CA GLN A 419 6.82 -23.62 27.94
C GLN A 419 6.88 -23.61 29.47
N ALA A 420 6.04 -22.81 30.13
CA ALA A 420 5.90 -22.77 31.58
C ALA A 420 5.13 -23.96 32.18
N GLN A 421 4.73 -24.95 31.36
CA GLN A 421 3.93 -26.12 31.76
C GLN A 421 2.64 -25.76 32.51
N ARG A 422 2.04 -24.62 32.18
CA ARG A 422 0.75 -24.17 32.74
C ARG A 422 -0.40 -24.63 31.84
N ASP A 423 -1.53 -24.97 32.45
CA ASP A 423 -2.73 -25.35 31.71
C ASP A 423 -3.27 -24.17 30.91
N VAL A 424 -3.56 -24.38 29.62
CA VAL A 424 -4.23 -23.40 28.77
C VAL A 424 -5.72 -23.32 29.17
N PRO A 425 -6.30 -22.13 29.38
CA PRO A 425 -7.71 -21.99 29.72
C PRO A 425 -8.65 -22.67 28.71
N ALA A 426 -9.69 -23.35 29.20
CA ALA A 426 -10.59 -24.17 28.38
C ALA A 426 -11.46 -23.38 27.39
N ASP A 427 -11.58 -22.07 27.59
CA ASP A 427 -12.28 -21.12 26.73
C ASP A 427 -11.42 -20.63 25.55
N VAL A 428 -10.12 -20.91 25.57
CA VAL A 428 -9.20 -20.51 24.51
C VAL A 428 -9.13 -21.61 23.44
N GLU A 429 -9.62 -21.29 22.23
CA GLU A 429 -9.50 -22.20 21.09
C GLU A 429 -8.03 -22.34 20.67
N LEU A 430 -7.41 -23.49 20.95
CA LEU A 430 -6.03 -23.78 20.56
C LEU A 430 -5.82 -23.60 19.04
N PRO A 431 -4.61 -23.20 18.61
CA PRO A 431 -4.26 -23.19 17.19
C PRO A 431 -4.63 -24.55 16.57
N GLY A 432 -5.21 -24.53 15.37
CA GLY A 432 -5.47 -25.77 14.64
C GLY A 432 -4.17 -26.53 14.36
N ASP A 433 -4.23 -27.86 14.33
CA ASP A 433 -3.07 -28.72 14.08
C ASP A 433 -2.53 -28.50 12.66
N GLU A 434 -1.39 -27.81 12.55
CA GLU A 434 -0.76 -27.42 11.28
C GLU A 434 -0.32 -28.63 10.45
N ALA A 435 0.01 -29.75 11.11
CA ALA A 435 0.41 -30.99 10.46
C ALA A 435 -0.66 -31.55 9.50
N ASN A 436 -1.92 -31.11 9.65
CA ASN A 436 -3.05 -31.56 8.85
C ASN A 436 -3.55 -30.52 7.84
N ASP A 437 -2.90 -29.34 7.70
CA ASP A 437 -3.31 -28.34 6.69
C ASP A 437 -2.78 -28.75 5.29
N PRO A 438 -3.65 -29.11 4.33
CA PRO A 438 -3.23 -29.56 3.01
C PRO A 438 -2.62 -28.45 2.14
N ASN A 439 -2.69 -27.20 2.59
CA ASN A 439 -2.16 -26.03 1.90
C ASN A 439 -0.99 -25.38 2.64
N ASP A 440 -0.42 -26.05 3.64
CA ASP A 440 0.78 -25.60 4.35
C ASP A 440 2.04 -26.20 3.75
N GLU A 441 2.94 -25.34 3.29
CA GLU A 441 4.24 -25.73 2.77
C GLU A 441 5.27 -25.92 3.89
N GLU A 442 5.07 -25.26 5.04
CA GLU A 442 5.95 -25.36 6.21
C GLU A 442 5.73 -26.69 6.95
N ALA A 443 4.52 -27.26 6.86
CA ALA A 443 4.19 -28.57 7.39
C ALA A 443 4.82 -29.75 6.62
N LEU A 444 5.47 -29.50 5.47
CA LEU A 444 6.14 -30.53 4.65
C LEU A 444 7.62 -30.74 5.06
N GLN A 445 8.03 -30.23 6.21
CA GLN A 445 9.33 -30.52 6.82
C GLN A 445 9.34 -31.94 7.40
N ASN A 446 10.41 -32.68 7.10
CA ASN A 446 10.63 -34.02 7.63
C ASN A 446 11.09 -33.96 9.10
N GLU A 447 11.18 -35.11 9.79
CA GLU A 447 11.63 -35.19 11.21
C GLU A 447 13.04 -34.62 11.44
N ASP A 448 13.87 -34.53 10.39
CA ASP A 448 15.22 -33.94 10.41
C ASP A 448 15.25 -32.44 10.06
N GLY A 449 14.08 -31.81 9.84
CA GLY A 449 13.94 -30.40 9.43
C GLY A 449 14.20 -30.13 7.94
N GLU A 450 14.52 -31.16 7.14
CA GLU A 450 14.68 -31.04 5.68
C GLU A 450 13.31 -30.97 4.97
N LEU A 451 13.17 -30.05 4.02
CA LEU A 451 11.95 -29.92 3.21
C LEU A 451 11.92 -30.98 2.11
N ASP A 452 10.78 -31.68 1.93
CA ASP A 452 10.54 -32.43 0.68
C ASP A 452 10.31 -31.44 -0.47
N ASP A 453 11.41 -31.00 -1.09
CA ASP A 453 11.42 -30.09 -2.24
C ASP A 453 10.45 -30.51 -3.35
N ALA A 454 10.27 -31.81 -3.57
CA ALA A 454 9.39 -32.31 -4.61
C ALA A 454 7.91 -32.19 -4.20
N ALA A 455 7.58 -32.35 -2.92
CA ALA A 455 6.24 -32.09 -2.39
C ALA A 455 5.94 -30.59 -2.33
N VAL A 456 6.88 -29.77 -1.85
CA VAL A 456 6.75 -28.30 -1.81
C VAL A 456 6.53 -27.74 -3.22
N ARG A 457 7.32 -28.14 -4.21
CA ARG A 457 7.10 -27.73 -5.61
C ARG A 457 5.73 -28.13 -6.14
N ARG A 458 5.25 -29.34 -5.82
CA ARG A 458 3.90 -29.79 -6.21
C ARG A 458 2.82 -28.93 -5.56
N LEU A 459 2.97 -28.62 -4.28
CA LEU A 459 2.04 -27.77 -3.54
C LEU A 459 2.04 -26.34 -4.10
N LEU A 460 3.21 -25.76 -4.36
CA LEU A 460 3.34 -24.42 -4.95
C LEU A 460 2.74 -24.31 -6.35
N LEU A 461 2.76 -25.37 -7.17
CA LEU A 461 2.05 -25.39 -8.45
C LEU A 461 0.51 -25.36 -8.28
N GLN A 462 0.02 -25.96 -7.20
CA GLN A 462 -1.40 -25.99 -6.86
C GLN A 462 -1.87 -24.67 -6.24
N VAL A 463 -1.18 -24.22 -5.19
CA VAL A 463 -1.53 -23.08 -4.32
C VAL A 463 -1.04 -21.75 -4.90
N GLY A 464 0.05 -21.76 -5.67
CA GLY A 464 0.74 -20.57 -6.17
C GLY A 464 1.74 -19.99 -5.18
N VAL A 465 2.65 -19.15 -5.66
CA VAL A 465 3.62 -18.39 -4.84
C VAL A 465 3.10 -16.96 -4.70
N ASP A 466 3.05 -16.43 -3.48
CA ASP A 466 2.84 -15.00 -3.24
C ASP A 466 4.21 -14.32 -3.14
N THR A 467 4.45 -13.34 -4.02
CA THR A 467 5.73 -12.61 -4.08
C THR A 467 6.02 -11.82 -2.83
N ASP A 468 5.00 -11.20 -2.23
CA ASP A 468 5.18 -10.43 -1.01
C ASP A 468 5.45 -11.37 0.17
N GLU A 469 4.80 -12.55 0.19
CA GLU A 469 5.11 -13.57 1.20
C GLU A 469 6.53 -14.11 1.04
N ALA A 470 6.92 -14.48 -0.19
CA ALA A 470 8.27 -14.99 -0.48
C ALA A 470 9.35 -13.98 -0.10
N LEU A 471 9.16 -12.70 -0.44
CA LEU A 471 10.09 -11.63 -0.05
C LEU A 471 10.19 -11.48 1.47
N ALA A 472 9.06 -11.53 2.18
CA ALA A 472 9.07 -11.47 3.63
C ALA A 472 9.72 -12.71 4.28
N LYS A 473 9.65 -13.90 3.67
CA LYS A 473 10.36 -15.08 4.16
C LYS A 473 11.87 -14.88 4.12
N LEU A 474 12.40 -14.34 3.02
CA LEU A 474 13.83 -14.00 2.93
C LEU A 474 14.25 -12.99 4.00
N TRP A 475 13.37 -12.02 4.31
CA TRP A 475 13.64 -11.06 5.38
C TRP A 475 13.62 -11.70 6.77
N ILE A 476 12.72 -12.66 7.01
CA ILE A 476 12.68 -13.42 8.27
C ILE A 476 13.94 -14.27 8.40
N GLU A 477 14.36 -14.97 7.33
CA GLU A 477 15.60 -15.75 7.34
C GLU A 477 16.83 -14.89 7.63
N ALA A 478 16.89 -13.68 7.05
CA ALA A 478 17.95 -12.70 7.33
C ALA A 478 17.91 -12.23 8.79
N ASP A 479 16.73 -11.92 9.33
CA ASP A 479 16.57 -11.56 10.74
C ASP A 479 16.93 -12.72 11.67
N ASP A 480 16.56 -13.95 11.35
CA ASP A 480 16.86 -15.13 12.17
C ASP A 480 18.36 -15.43 12.20
N ALA A 481 19.04 -15.33 11.05
CA ALA A 481 20.50 -15.47 10.97
C ALA A 481 21.20 -14.44 11.87
N GLU A 482 20.66 -13.23 11.93
CA GLU A 482 21.21 -12.19 12.75
C GLU A 482 20.86 -12.33 14.23
N ARG A 483 19.64 -12.76 14.56
CA ARG A 483 19.25 -13.07 15.93
C ARG A 483 20.19 -14.15 16.50
N ARG A 484 20.45 -15.21 15.75
CA ARG A 484 21.43 -16.25 16.13
C ARG A 484 22.83 -15.69 16.35
N LYS A 485 23.26 -14.69 15.56
CA LYS A 485 24.54 -14.00 15.77
C LYS A 485 24.56 -13.30 17.13
N TRP A 486 23.51 -12.55 17.47
CA TRP A 486 23.43 -11.83 18.75
C TRP A 486 23.25 -12.76 19.95
N GLU A 487 22.45 -13.83 19.81
CA GLU A 487 22.33 -14.89 20.80
C GLU A 487 23.68 -15.59 21.05
N ALA A 488 24.46 -15.86 20.01
CA ALA A 488 25.80 -16.44 20.15
C ALA A 488 26.77 -15.48 20.87
N ILE A 489 26.71 -14.18 20.58
CA ILE A 489 27.49 -13.16 21.29
C ILE A 489 27.08 -13.13 22.77
N ALA A 490 25.78 -13.09 23.06
CA ALA A 490 25.26 -13.10 24.43
C ALA A 490 25.66 -14.39 25.19
N ALA A 491 25.55 -15.55 24.56
CA ALA A 491 25.98 -16.83 25.14
C ALA A 491 27.48 -16.85 25.44
N SER A 492 28.31 -16.34 24.52
CA SER A 492 29.76 -16.29 24.72
C SER A 492 30.18 -15.39 25.90
N ARG A 493 29.38 -14.37 26.23
CA ARG A 493 29.58 -13.53 27.42
C ARG A 493 29.27 -14.27 28.71
N LEU A 494 28.12 -14.95 28.75
CA LEU A 494 27.73 -15.76 29.91
C LEU A 494 28.78 -16.84 30.22
N GLU A 495 29.37 -17.45 29.20
CA GLU A 495 30.47 -18.41 29.36
C GLU A 495 31.75 -17.74 29.88
N GLY A 496 32.12 -16.57 29.36
CA GLY A 496 33.32 -15.82 29.79
C GLY A 496 33.22 -15.26 31.21
N GLU A 497 32.04 -14.79 31.63
CA GLU A 497 31.79 -14.33 33.01
C GLU A 497 31.82 -15.50 34.01
N GLY A 498 31.28 -16.67 33.63
CA GLY A 498 31.34 -17.88 34.44
C GLY A 498 32.76 -18.41 34.65
N GLU A 499 33.62 -18.34 33.62
CA GLU A 499 35.04 -18.68 33.74
C GLU A 499 35.82 -17.70 34.63
N LEU A 500 35.50 -16.40 34.58
CA LEU A 500 36.10 -15.38 35.45
C LEU A 500 35.68 -15.54 36.91
N GLU A 501 34.41 -15.88 37.20
CA GLU A 501 33.96 -16.19 38.57
C GLU A 501 34.60 -17.48 39.13
N GLU A 502 34.80 -18.51 38.30
CA GLU A 502 35.52 -19.73 38.71
C GLU A 502 37.01 -19.48 38.96
N ASP A 503 37.65 -18.62 38.18
CA ASP A 503 39.06 -18.23 38.36
C ASP A 503 39.26 -17.30 39.56
N GLU A 504 38.36 -16.33 39.81
CA GLU A 504 38.37 -15.50 41.03
C GLU A 504 38.11 -16.34 42.30
N ALA A 505 37.18 -17.29 42.25
CA ALA A 505 36.94 -18.24 43.35
C ALA A 505 38.13 -19.17 43.60
N ARG A 506 38.89 -19.52 42.55
CA ARG A 506 40.15 -20.29 42.66
C ARG A 506 41.30 -19.46 43.23
N GLU A 507 41.40 -18.19 42.87
CA GLU A 507 42.41 -17.28 43.43
C GLU A 507 42.13 -16.95 44.90
N GLU A 508 40.86 -16.78 45.30
CA GLU A 508 40.47 -16.55 46.69
C GLU A 508 40.72 -17.79 47.57
N TYR A 509 40.44 -19.01 47.06
CA TYR A 509 40.79 -20.27 47.74
C TYR A 509 42.30 -20.50 47.87
N ASN A 510 43.10 -20.03 46.90
CA ASN A 510 44.56 -20.12 46.97
C ASN A 510 45.16 -19.04 47.89
N ALA A 511 44.52 -17.87 48.02
CA ALA A 511 44.95 -16.80 48.92
C ALA A 511 44.69 -17.12 50.40
N GLU A 512 43.63 -17.88 50.73
CA GLU A 512 43.37 -18.36 52.09
C GLU A 512 44.21 -19.60 52.48
N GLY A 513 44.82 -20.28 51.51
CA GLY A 513 45.67 -21.45 51.73
C GLY A 513 47.10 -21.17 52.23
N ASP A 514 47.57 -19.91 52.14
CA ASP A 514 48.96 -19.52 52.47
C ASP A 514 49.13 -18.98 53.91
N TYR A 515 48.09 -19.08 54.75
CA TYR A 515 48.15 -18.86 56.19
C TYR A 515 47.99 -20.18 56.97
N ASN A 516 49.01 -21.04 56.92
CA ASN A 516 49.21 -22.10 57.92
C ASN A 516 50.68 -22.30 58.28
#